data_AF-A7RQU6-F1
#
_entry.id   AF-A7RQU6-F1
#
_cell.length_a   1.000
_cell.length_b   1.000
_cell.length_c   1.000
_cell.angle_alpha   90.00
_cell.angle_beta   90.00
_cell.angle_gamma   90.00
#
_symmetry.space_group_name_H-M   'P 1'
#
loop_
_entity.id
_entity.type
_entity.pdbx_description
1 polymer ?
#
loop_
_entity_poly.entity_id
_entity_poly.type
_entity_poly.pdbx_seq_one_letter_code
_entity_poly.pdbx_strand_id
1 'polypeptide(L)'
;MSSHLIRNPGSPLDLGWVENSRVNLPAVKRRAETLKTRRSVKKQWQAGWLLRAVTCIDLTTLAGDDTITNVSRLCFKAENPIR
;
A
#
# COMPACT_ATOMS: atom_id res chain seq x y z
N MET A 1 13.59 32.36 -8.79
CA MET A 1 14.11 32.39 -7.40
C MET A 1 13.63 31.12 -6.71
N SER A 2 14.47 30.08 -6.63
CA SER A 2 14.10 28.88 -5.86
C SER A 2 14.17 29.22 -4.38
N SER A 3 13.05 29.13 -3.68
CA SER A 3 13.04 29.16 -2.23
C SER A 3 13.85 27.97 -1.73
N HIS A 4 14.97 28.23 -1.08
CA HIS A 4 15.72 27.23 -0.34
C HIS A 4 14.87 26.79 0.86
N LEU A 5 13.99 25.82 0.64
CA LEU A 5 13.27 25.15 1.72
C LEU A 5 14.31 24.48 2.63
N ILE A 6 14.29 24.83 3.91
CA ILE A 6 15.15 24.23 4.92
C ILE A 6 14.85 22.72 4.93
N ARG A 7 15.88 21.91 4.66
CA ARG A 7 15.76 20.45 4.69
C ARG A 7 15.62 20.00 6.14
N ASN A 8 14.84 18.95 6.36
CA ASN A 8 14.78 18.30 7.67
C ASN A 8 16.20 17.84 8.07
N PRO A 9 16.74 18.22 9.24
CA PRO A 9 18.12 17.93 9.66
C PRO A 9 18.49 16.45 9.73
N GLY A 10 17.52 15.54 9.66
CA GLY A 10 17.72 14.10 9.77
C GLY A 10 18.07 13.67 11.20
N SER A 11 18.05 12.36 11.44
CA SER A 11 18.47 11.74 12.70
C SER A 11 19.23 10.44 12.40
N PRO A 12 20.09 9.95 13.33
CA PRO A 12 20.67 8.62 13.21
C PRO A 12 19.58 7.55 13.04
N LEU A 13 19.86 6.53 12.24
CA LEU A 13 18.97 5.39 12.07
C LEU A 13 18.94 4.57 13.37
N ASP A 14 17.77 4.49 14.00
CA ASP A 14 17.51 3.62 15.14
C ASP A 14 16.73 2.39 14.67
N LEU A 15 17.43 1.26 14.52
CA LEU A 15 16.82 -0.02 14.11
C LEU A 15 15.87 -0.58 15.17
N GLY A 16 15.97 -0.13 16.43
CA GLY A 16 15.08 -0.55 17.50
C GLY A 16 13.60 -0.27 17.18
N TRP A 17 13.30 0.76 16.39
CA TRP A 17 11.92 1.06 15.99
C TRP A 17 11.33 -0.05 15.09
N VAL A 18 12.15 -0.60 14.20
CA VAL A 18 11.76 -1.69 13.30
C VAL A 18 11.74 -3.00 14.07
N GLU A 19 12.79 -3.29 14.84
CA GLU A 19 12.97 -4.56 15.55
C GLU A 19 11.92 -4.76 16.66
N ASN A 20 11.51 -3.69 17.33
CA ASN A 20 10.49 -3.74 18.39
C ASN A 20 9.05 -3.67 17.86
N SER A 21 8.85 -3.53 16.55
CA SER A 21 7.51 -3.53 15.96
C SER A 21 6.88 -4.92 16.08
N ARG A 22 5.84 -5.04 16.91
CA ARG A 22 5.06 -6.27 17.08
C ARG A 22 3.67 -6.11 16.49
N VAL A 23 3.27 -7.05 15.65
CA VAL A 23 1.91 -7.10 15.07
C VAL A 23 1.24 -8.41 15.46
N ASN A 24 0.02 -8.34 16.00
CA ASN A 24 -0.83 -9.51 16.20
C ASN A 24 -1.44 -9.94 14.86
N LEU A 25 -0.70 -10.75 14.11
CA LEU A 25 -1.09 -11.20 12.78
C LEU A 25 -2.50 -11.86 12.75
N PRO A 26 -2.86 -12.77 13.68
CA PRO A 26 -4.22 -13.31 13.74
C PRO A 26 -5.31 -12.23 13.89
N ALA A 27 -5.12 -11.26 14.77
CA ALA A 27 -6.10 -10.19 14.99
C ALA A 27 -6.24 -9.28 13.77
N VAL A 28 -5.13 -8.94 13.11
CA VAL A 28 -5.12 -8.16 11.87
C VAL A 28 -5.86 -8.90 10.76
N LYS A 29 -5.54 -10.18 10.54
CA LYS A 29 -6.23 -11.01 9.53
C LYS A 29 -7.74 -11.08 9.80
N ARG A 30 -8.15 -11.35 11.05
CA ARG A 30 -9.56 -11.39 11.45
C ARG A 30 -10.25 -10.05 11.20
N ARG A 31 -9.60 -8.93 11.55
CA ARG A 31 -10.15 -7.59 11.31
C ARG A 31 -10.32 -7.32 9.81
N ALA A 32 -9.31 -7.61 8.99
CA ALA A 32 -9.35 -7.44 7.55
C ALA A 32 -10.51 -8.23 6.92
N GLU A 33 -10.72 -9.48 7.35
CA GLU A 33 -11.86 -10.28 6.91
C GLU A 33 -13.21 -9.62 7.26
N THR A 34 -13.36 -9.08 8.47
CA THR A 34 -14.61 -8.42 8.89
C THR A 34 -14.89 -7.10 8.17
N LEU A 35 -13.89 -6.44 7.56
CA LEU A 35 -14.13 -5.20 6.81
C LEU A 35 -15.04 -5.46 5.59
N LYS A 36 -14.87 -6.62 4.95
CA LYS A 36 -15.68 -7.05 3.79
C LYS A 36 -17.15 -7.27 4.15
N THR A 37 -17.45 -7.64 5.40
CA THR A 37 -18.82 -8.01 5.82
C THR A 37 -19.65 -6.84 6.34
N ARG A 38 -19.02 -5.77 6.82
CA ARG A 38 -19.72 -4.66 7.51
C ARG A 38 -20.09 -3.48 6.63
N ARG A 39 -19.51 -3.34 5.43
CA ARG A 39 -19.69 -2.17 4.55
C ARG A 39 -19.93 -2.58 3.10
N SER A 40 -20.97 -3.38 2.88
CA SER A 40 -21.30 -3.87 1.55
C SER A 40 -21.72 -2.72 0.62
N VAL A 41 -20.88 -2.42 -0.35
CA VAL A 41 -21.25 -1.59 -1.50
C VAL A 41 -22.16 -2.44 -2.40
N LYS A 42 -23.26 -1.89 -2.93
CA LYS A 42 -24.30 -2.66 -3.65
C LYS A 42 -24.23 -2.48 -5.16
N LYS A 43 -24.43 -3.57 -5.92
CA LYS A 43 -24.63 -3.57 -7.38
C LYS A 43 -23.62 -2.68 -8.12
N GLN A 44 -24.10 -1.77 -8.97
CA GLN A 44 -23.28 -0.84 -9.76
C GLN A 44 -22.30 0.00 -8.95
N TRP A 45 -22.60 0.29 -7.68
CA TRP A 45 -21.70 1.03 -6.82
C TRP A 45 -20.43 0.22 -6.49
N GLN A 46 -20.48 -1.12 -6.51
CA GLN A 46 -19.28 -1.94 -6.30
C GLN A 46 -18.26 -1.63 -7.39
N ALA A 47 -18.68 -1.65 -8.65
CA ALA A 47 -17.82 -1.31 -9.77
C ALA A 47 -17.31 0.14 -9.66
N GLY A 48 -18.19 1.11 -9.36
CA GLY A 48 -17.78 2.51 -9.20
C GLY A 48 -16.74 2.73 -8.10
N TRP A 49 -16.90 2.08 -6.95
CA TRP A 49 -15.93 2.19 -5.84
C TRP A 49 -14.64 1.42 -6.11
N LEU A 50 -14.69 0.28 -6.80
CA LEU A 50 -13.48 -0.43 -7.23
C LEU A 50 -12.67 0.40 -8.23
N LEU A 51 -13.33 1.03 -9.20
CA LEU A 51 -12.68 1.96 -10.12
C LEU A 51 -12.07 3.15 -9.39
N ARG A 52 -12.78 3.72 -8.41
CA ARG A 52 -12.22 4.79 -7.56
C ARG A 52 -11.00 4.33 -6.77
N ALA A 53 -11.03 3.11 -6.21
CA ALA A 53 -9.89 2.54 -5.51
C ALA A 53 -8.67 2.41 -6.44
N VAL A 54 -8.88 1.97 -7.69
CA VAL A 54 -7.83 1.88 -8.71
C VAL A 54 -7.20 3.24 -9.01
N THR A 55 -7.97 4.33 -9.02
CA THR A 55 -7.38 5.69 -9.22
C THR A 55 -6.55 6.20 -8.05
N CYS A 56 -6.61 5.52 -6.90
CA CYS A 56 -5.97 5.94 -5.66
C CYS A 56 -5.01 4.89 -5.10
N ILE A 57 -4.77 3.78 -5.83
CA ILE A 57 -3.91 2.70 -5.34
C ILE A 57 -2.47 2.93 -5.77
N ASP A 58 -1.57 2.88 -4.80
CA ASP A 58 -0.15 2.79 -5.06
C ASP A 58 0.25 1.31 -5.02
N LEU A 59 0.41 0.71 -6.19
CA LEU A 59 0.84 -0.68 -6.28
C LEU A 59 2.31 -0.77 -5.89
N THR A 60 2.57 -1.24 -4.67
CA THR A 60 3.90 -1.24 -4.06
C THR A 60 4.34 -2.67 -3.76
N THR A 61 5.63 -2.91 -3.90
CA THR A 61 6.31 -4.06 -3.30
C THR A 61 7.36 -3.55 -2.32
N LEU A 62 7.41 -4.15 -1.13
CA LEU A 62 8.41 -3.87 -0.08
C LEU A 62 9.10 -5.18 0.30
N ALA A 63 9.15 -6.13 -0.63
CA ALA A 63 9.68 -7.45 -0.38
C ALA A 63 11.20 -7.39 -0.48
N GLY A 64 11.91 -8.04 0.46
CA GLY A 64 13.38 -8.05 0.46
C GLY A 64 13.98 -8.89 -0.68
N ASP A 65 13.16 -9.67 -1.38
CA ASP A 65 13.50 -10.60 -2.45
C ASP A 65 13.00 -10.11 -3.83
N ASP A 66 12.72 -8.82 -3.97
CA ASP A 66 12.32 -8.24 -5.25
C ASP A 66 13.37 -8.47 -6.34
N THR A 67 12.91 -8.92 -7.51
CA THR A 67 13.73 -9.10 -8.71
C THR A 67 13.28 -8.13 -9.79
N ILE A 68 14.15 -7.83 -10.77
CA ILE A 68 13.83 -6.99 -11.93
C ILE A 68 12.51 -7.45 -12.59
N THR A 69 12.33 -8.76 -12.73
CA THR A 69 11.13 -9.35 -13.34
C THR A 69 9.87 -9.10 -12.51
N ASN A 70 9.93 -9.25 -11.18
CA ASN A 70 8.77 -9.01 -10.32
C ASN A 70 8.37 -7.53 -10.32
N VAL A 71 9.35 -6.64 -10.23
CA VAL A 71 9.14 -5.19 -10.29
C VAL A 71 8.57 -4.79 -11.66
N SER A 72 9.10 -5.33 -12.77
CA SER A 72 8.58 -5.04 -14.11
C SER A 72 7.12 -5.47 -14.27
N ARG A 73 6.74 -6.65 -13.77
CA ARG A 73 5.33 -7.10 -13.78
C ARG A 73 4.43 -6.22 -12.91
N LEU A 74 4.92 -5.79 -11.75
CA LEU A 74 4.21 -4.86 -10.87
C LEU A 74 3.95 -3.54 -11.60
N CYS A 75 4.96 -2.95 -12.24
CA CYS A 75 4.81 -1.74 -13.05
C CYS A 75 3.80 -1.93 -14.20
N PHE A 76 3.89 -3.04 -14.94
CA PHE A 76 2.94 -3.35 -16.01
C PHE A 76 1.49 -3.42 -15.51
N LYS A 77 1.28 -4.01 -14.33
CA LYS A 77 -0.04 -4.10 -13.70
C LYS A 77 -0.52 -2.74 -13.16
N ALA A 78 0.40 -1.88 -12.72
CA ALA A 78 0.07 -0.51 -12.32
C ALA A 78 -0.36 0.34 -13.53
N GLU A 79 0.29 0.16 -14.68
CA GLU A 79 -0.05 0.82 -15.94
C GLU A 79 -1.37 0.29 -16.53
N ASN A 80 -1.63 -1.01 -16.38
CA ASN A 80 -2.81 -1.70 -16.90
C ASN A 80 -3.63 -2.32 -15.74
N PRO A 81 -4.22 -1.50 -14.86
CA PRO A 81 -4.83 -1.99 -13.62
C PRO A 81 -6.18 -2.69 -13.82
N ILE A 82 -6.77 -2.56 -15.01
CA ILE A 82 -8.02 -3.20 -15.42
C ILE A 82 -7.71 -4.13 -16.60
N ARG A 83 -8.23 -5.35 -16.55
CA ARG A 83 -8.05 -6.39 -17.58
C ARG A 83 -9.36 -6.67 -18.31
#